data_AF-A0A259RR16-F1
#
_entry.id   AF-A0A259RR16-F1
#
_cell.length_a   1.000
_cell.length_b   1.000
_cell.length_c   1.000
_cell.angle_alpha   90.00
_cell.angle_beta   90.00
_cell.angle_gamma   90.00
#
_symmetry.space_group_name_H-M   'P 1'
#
loop_
_entity.id
_entity.type
_entity.pdbx_description
1 polymer ?
#
loop_
_entity_poly.entity_id
_entity_poly.type
_entity_poly.pdbx_seq_one_letter_code
_entity_poly.pdbx_strand_id
1 'polypeptide(L)'
;MQARPGLTLAERAVASFNTDRRLWFGKSAYNPDVLVKVLTIFRTDFNYCEAGRDGKTPTMHLGLARGPVAPEDISHYQPDLPARRRAPVNKTKPLAPRR
;
A
#
# COMPACT_ATOMS: atom_id res chain seq x y z
N MET A 1 -3.23 -17.30 4.76
CA MET A 1 -4.44 -16.53 5.12
C MET A 1 -5.32 -16.40 3.89
N GLN A 2 -6.63 -16.68 3.98
CA GLN A 2 -7.56 -16.55 2.84
C GLN A 2 -8.22 -15.17 2.90
N ALA A 3 -7.96 -14.30 1.93
CA ALA A 3 -8.36 -12.88 1.99
C ALA A 3 -9.88 -12.65 1.95
N ARG A 4 -10.65 -13.57 1.36
CA ARG A 4 -12.11 -13.44 1.20
C ARG A 4 -12.92 -13.60 2.50
N PRO A 5 -12.72 -14.64 3.33
CA PRO A 5 -13.42 -14.76 4.61
C PRO A 5 -12.84 -13.87 5.71
N GLY A 6 -11.68 -13.25 5.51
CA GLY A 6 -11.07 -12.34 6.49
C GLY A 6 -11.50 -10.87 6.35
N LEU A 7 -12.25 -10.53 5.30
CA LEU A 7 -12.65 -9.15 5.02
C LEU A 7 -14.14 -9.09 4.68
N THR A 8 -14.92 -8.44 5.55
CA THR A 8 -16.37 -8.24 5.41
C THR A 8 -16.78 -7.71 4.03
N LEU A 9 -15.97 -6.82 3.44
CA LEU A 9 -16.19 -6.23 2.12
C LEU A 9 -15.96 -7.18 0.93
N ALA A 10 -15.18 -8.24 1.12
CA ALA A 10 -14.82 -9.24 0.11
C ALA A 10 -15.56 -10.58 0.30
N GLU A 11 -16.30 -10.72 1.39
CA GLU A 11 -17.11 -11.88 1.70
C GLU A 11 -18.18 -12.08 0.63
N ARG A 12 -18.54 -13.35 0.40
CA ARG A 12 -19.70 -13.65 -0.44
C ARG A 12 -20.97 -13.29 0.33
N ALA A 13 -21.93 -12.73 -0.38
CA ALA A 13 -23.26 -12.52 0.18
C ALA A 13 -23.83 -13.87 0.65
N VAL A 14 -24.26 -13.94 1.90
CA VAL A 14 -24.88 -15.12 2.50
C VAL A 14 -26.39 -15.00 2.33
N ALA A 15 -26.99 -15.92 1.57
CA ALA A 15 -28.44 -15.98 1.43
C ALA A 15 -29.06 -16.55 2.71
N SER A 16 -29.99 -15.82 3.32
CA SER A 16 -30.77 -16.28 4.47
C SER A 16 -32.26 -16.23 4.14
N PHE A 17 -33.02 -17.23 4.61
CA PHE A 17 -34.48 -17.31 4.40
C PHE A 17 -35.22 -16.13 5.04
N ASN A 18 -34.73 -15.63 6.18
CA ASN A 18 -35.35 -14.51 6.92
C ASN A 18 -35.12 -13.15 6.26
N THR A 19 -34.32 -13.11 5.20
CA THR A 19 -33.81 -11.87 4.61
C THR A 19 -34.36 -11.63 3.21
N ASP A 20 -35.33 -12.46 2.77
CA ASP A 20 -35.97 -12.38 1.45
C ASP A 20 -34.96 -12.28 0.31
N ARG A 21 -33.84 -13.02 0.42
CA ARG A 21 -32.72 -13.01 -0.54
C ARG A 21 -32.21 -11.61 -0.89
N ARG A 22 -32.37 -10.62 -0.02
CA ARG A 22 -31.65 -9.35 -0.13
C ARG A 22 -30.18 -9.67 0.09
N LEU A 23 -29.36 -9.59 -0.95
CA LEU A 23 -27.93 -9.95 -0.91
C LEU A 23 -27.02 -8.72 -0.78
N TRP A 24 -27.55 -7.55 -1.18
CA TRP A 24 -26.83 -6.29 -1.23
C TRP A 24 -27.04 -5.52 0.08
N PHE A 25 -26.36 -5.93 1.15
CA PHE A 25 -26.28 -5.19 2.41
C PHE A 25 -25.07 -4.26 2.43
N GLY A 26 -25.06 -3.27 3.34
CA GLY A 26 -23.95 -2.32 3.54
C GLY A 26 -22.58 -2.94 3.88
N LYS A 27 -22.49 -4.27 3.92
CA LYS A 27 -21.26 -5.05 3.97
C LYS A 27 -20.58 -5.21 2.60
N SER A 28 -21.25 -4.90 1.49
CA SER A 28 -20.66 -4.94 0.15
C SER A 28 -20.07 -3.58 -0.23
N ALA A 29 -18.88 -3.56 -0.83
CA ALA A 29 -18.31 -2.31 -1.34
C ALA A 29 -19.16 -1.81 -2.52
N TYR A 30 -19.89 -0.71 -2.34
CA TYR A 30 -20.72 -0.11 -3.40
C TYR A 30 -19.87 0.37 -4.58
N ASN A 31 -18.64 0.83 -4.28
CA ASN A 31 -17.62 1.12 -5.27
C ASN A 31 -16.48 0.06 -5.16
N PRO A 32 -16.17 -0.70 -6.23
CA PRO A 32 -15.07 -1.67 -6.22
C PRO A 32 -13.70 -1.05 -5.90
N ASP A 33 -13.48 0.24 -6.17
CA ASP A 33 -12.22 0.92 -5.84
C ASP A 33 -11.92 0.92 -4.34
N VAL A 34 -12.96 0.96 -3.50
CA VAL A 34 -12.81 0.88 -2.04
C VAL A 34 -12.25 -0.48 -1.65
N LEU A 35 -12.75 -1.55 -2.27
CA LEU A 35 -12.26 -2.90 -2.02
C LEU A 35 -10.79 -3.04 -2.42
N VAL A 36 -10.38 -2.48 -3.56
CA VAL A 36 -8.97 -2.50 -4.00
C VAL A 36 -8.06 -1.81 -2.98
N LYS A 37 -8.47 -0.65 -2.46
CA LYS A 37 -7.71 0.10 -1.44
C LYS A 37 -7.55 -0.72 -0.15
N VAL A 38 -8.64 -1.29 0.36
CA VAL A 38 -8.61 -2.09 1.60
C VAL A 38 -7.76 -3.35 1.41
N LEU A 39 -7.90 -4.06 0.28
CA LEU A 39 -7.06 -5.22 -0.02
C LEU A 39 -5.58 -4.86 -0.16
N THR A 40 -5.28 -3.66 -0.66
CA THR A 40 -3.90 -3.17 -0.79
C THR A 40 -3.28 -2.95 0.59
N ILE A 41 -4.01 -2.30 1.50
CA ILE A 41 -3.56 -2.09 2.89
C ILE A 41 -3.32 -3.44 3.57
N PHE A 42 -4.31 -4.34 3.49
CA PHE A 42 -4.23 -5.66 4.11
C PHE A 42 -3.06 -6.48 3.56
N ARG A 43 -2.82 -6.40 2.25
CA ARG A 43 -1.70 -7.08 1.60
C ARG A 43 -0.36 -6.53 2.12
N THR A 44 -0.22 -5.23 2.28
CA THR A 44 1.02 -4.63 2.78
C THR A 44 1.26 -5.03 4.23
N ASP A 45 0.23 -4.93 5.08
CA ASP A 45 0.32 -5.24 6.51
C ASP A 45 0.67 -6.73 6.75
N PHE A 46 -0.08 -7.65 6.15
CA PHE A 46 0.16 -9.09 6.31
C PHE A 46 1.55 -9.53 5.80
N ASN A 47 2.04 -8.90 4.73
CA ASN A 47 3.31 -9.31 4.14
C ASN A 47 4.52 -8.72 4.88
N TYR A 48 4.42 -7.51 5.42
CA TYR A 48 5.57 -6.79 5.98
C TYR A 48 5.55 -6.69 7.51
N CYS A 49 4.37 -6.63 8.15
CA CYS A 49 4.23 -6.42 9.59
C CYS A 49 4.05 -7.75 10.34
N GLU A 50 3.17 -8.62 9.85
CA GLU A 50 2.79 -9.83 10.59
C GLU A 50 3.82 -10.95 10.44
N ALA A 51 4.47 -11.32 11.54
CA ALA A 51 5.38 -12.46 11.59
C ALA A 51 4.62 -13.75 11.91
N GLY A 52 4.90 -14.80 11.14
CA GLY A 52 4.36 -16.13 11.41
C GLY A 52 4.97 -16.79 12.65
N ARG A 53 4.60 -18.05 12.90
CA ARG A 53 5.17 -18.85 14.02
C ARG A 53 6.69 -18.95 13.98
N ASP A 54 7.26 -18.89 12.77
CA ASP A 54 8.69 -18.96 12.52
C ASP A 54 9.42 -17.62 12.77
N GLY A 55 8.69 -16.59 13.23
CA GLY A 55 9.22 -15.25 13.49
C GLY A 55 9.57 -14.46 12.22
N LYS A 56 9.20 -14.98 11.04
CA LYS A 56 9.49 -14.38 9.73
C LYS A 56 8.20 -13.95 9.05
N THR A 57 8.28 -12.85 8.30
CA THR A 57 7.18 -12.37 7.47
C THR A 57 7.23 -13.01 6.08
N PRO A 58 6.10 -13.09 5.34
CA PRO A 58 6.09 -13.62 3.98
C PRO A 58 7.13 -12.96 3.06
N THR A 59 7.36 -11.66 3.24
CA THR A 59 8.30 -10.88 2.44
C THR A 59 9.76 -11.20 2.77
N MET A 60 10.05 -11.62 4.00
CA MET A 60 11.36 -12.16 4.38
C MET A 60 11.64 -13.51 3.73
N HIS A 61 10.63 -14.38 3.62
CA HIS A 61 10.78 -15.66 2.89
C HIS A 61 11.11 -15.45 1.41
N LEU A 62 10.58 -14.38 0.82
CA LEU A 62 10.87 -13.97 -0.56
C LEU A 62 12.20 -13.22 -0.72
N GLY A 63 12.89 -12.88 0.39
CA GLY A 63 14.13 -12.09 0.36
C GLY A 63 13.94 -10.60 0.01
N LEU A 64 12.70 -10.11 0.04
CA LEU A 64 12.36 -8.72 -0.26
C LEU A 64 12.52 -7.79 0.96
N ALA A 65 12.31 -8.31 2.17
CA ALA A 65 12.44 -7.57 3.43
C ALA A 65 13.53 -8.18 4.33
N ARG A 66 14.22 -7.34 5.09
CA ARG A 66 15.26 -7.77 6.04
C ARG A 66 14.69 -8.23 7.39
N GLY A 67 13.53 -7.70 7.77
CA GLY A 67 12.86 -7.98 9.03
C GLY A 67 11.40 -7.51 8.98
N PRO A 68 10.63 -7.76 10.05
CA PRO A 68 9.30 -7.19 10.22
C PRO A 68 9.37 -5.65 10.25
N VAL A 69 8.42 -5.00 9.60
CA VAL A 69 8.30 -3.55 9.53
C VAL A 69 7.15 -3.10 10.44
N ALA A 70 7.31 -1.99 11.14
CA ALA A 70 6.23 -1.45 11.95
C ALA A 70 5.17 -0.78 11.05
N PRO A 71 3.86 -0.91 11.34
CA PRO A 71 2.81 -0.32 10.52
C PRO A 71 2.89 1.22 10.47
N GLU A 72 3.45 1.84 11.49
CA GLU A 72 3.74 3.27 11.56
C GLU A 72 4.78 3.69 10.50
N ASP A 73 5.80 2.87 10.27
CA ASP A 73 6.85 3.15 9.28
C ASP A 73 6.29 3.16 7.85
N ILE A 74 5.23 2.40 7.60
CA ILE A 74 4.54 2.35 6.30
C ILE A 74 3.59 3.54 6.16
N SER A 75 2.80 3.83 7.20
CA SER A 75 1.76 4.85 7.18
C SER A 75 2.32 6.27 7.20
N HIS A 76 3.44 6.47 7.90
CA HIS A 76 4.14 7.75 8.01
C HIS A 76 5.34 7.86 7.05
N TYR A 77 5.51 6.91 6.14
CA TYR A 77 6.59 6.94 5.17
C TYR A 77 6.50 8.22 4.33
N GLN A 78 7.51 9.07 4.46
CA GLN A 78 7.70 10.22 3.59
C GLN A 78 8.97 9.99 2.78
N PRO A 79 8.90 9.95 1.43
CA PRO A 79 10.09 9.76 0.63
C PRO A 79 11.00 10.98 0.75
N ASP A 80 12.31 10.73 0.73
CA ASP A 80 13.29 11.79 0.68
C ASP A 80 13.04 12.66 -0.56
N LEU A 81 12.81 13.97 -0.34
CA LEU A 81 12.67 14.88 -1.45
C LEU A 81 13.96 14.86 -2.27
N PRO A 82 13.89 14.76 -3.61
CA PRO A 82 15.08 14.73 -4.44
C PRO A 82 15.92 15.96 -4.14
N ALA A 83 17.23 15.76 -3.93
CA ALA A 83 18.16 16.86 -3.70
C ALA A 83 17.92 17.94 -4.74
N ARG A 84 17.57 19.15 -4.30
CA ARG A 84 17.23 20.27 -5.17
C ARG A 84 18.44 20.54 -6.06
N ARG A 85 18.44 20.02 -7.29
CA ARG A 85 19.52 20.21 -8.24
C ARG A 85 19.56 21.70 -8.55
N ARG A 86 20.53 22.41 -7.98
CA ARG A 86 20.79 23.79 -8.38
C ARG A 86 21.11 23.76 -9.87
N ALA A 87 20.42 24.59 -10.65
CA ALA A 87 20.75 24.75 -12.06
C ALA A 87 22.26 25.06 -12.18
N PRO A 88 22.99 24.44 -13.12
CA PRO A 88 24.39 24.75 -13.32
C PRO A 88 24.53 26.25 -13.56
N VAL A 89 25.48 26.88 -12.87
CA VAL A 89 25.80 28.30 -13.10
C VAL A 89 26.18 28.44 -14.57
N ASN A 90 25.36 29.14 -15.33
CA ASN A 90 25.64 29.44 -16.72
C ASN A 90 26.85 30.38 -16.74
N LYS A 91 28.05 29.86 -17.01
CA LYS A 91 29.25 30.67 -17.17
C LYS A 91 29.17 31.37 -18.52
N THR A 92 28.41 32.46 -18.60
CA THR A 92 28.43 33.33 -19.79
C THR A 92 29.85 33.87 -19.93
N LYS A 93 30.54 33.49 -21.01
CA LYS A 93 31.88 33.98 -21.34
C LYS A 93 31.79 35.52 -21.45
N PRO A 94 32.63 36.30 -20.74
CA PRO A 94 32.59 37.75 -20.86
C PRO A 94 32.84 38.13 -22.33
N LEU A 95 31.96 38.97 -22.88
CA LEU A 95 32.10 39.47 -24.24
C LEU A 95 33.39 40.29 -24.31
N ALA A 96 34.31 39.87 -25.19
CA ALA A 96 35.59 40.55 -25.35
C ALA A 96 35.37 42.05 -25.66
N PRO A 97 36.18 42.95 -25.09
CA PRO A 97 36.06 44.37 -25.37
C PRO A 97 36.30 44.58 -26.87
N ARG A 98 35.33 45.21 -27.54
CA ARG A 98 35.49 45.66 -28.93
C ARG A 98 36.58 46.74 -28.94
N ARG A 99 37.60 46.52 -29.77
CA ARG A 99 38.68 47.48 -30.05
C ARG A 99 38.14 48.76 -30.68
#